data_AF-A0A535W9L5-F1
#
_entry.id   AF-A0A535W9L5-F1
#
_cell.length_a   1.000
_cell.length_b   1.000
_cell.length_c   1.000
_cell.angle_alpha   90.00
_cell.angle_beta   90.00
_cell.angle_gamma   90.00
#
_symmetry.space_group_name_H-M   'P 1'
#
loop_
_entity.id
_entity.type
_entity.pdbx_description
1 polymer ?
#
loop_
_entity_poly.entity_id
_entity_poly.type
_entity_poly.pdbx_seq_one_letter_code
_entity_poly.pdbx_strand_id
1 'polypeptide(L)'
;MTTCHCWSRPTAAPPTVEVERLFEGSTPLARRLRAEAPFASGAAMIGRARELAATLSEADQIATLNAHPRIGEDPARLSALSLNEQGGERLPELDRLNAEYEAKFGFRFVIFVQGRPKSEIAQVLKDRMRNGRPEELRTGLEAVVDIAEDRLR
;
A
#
# COMPACT_ATOMS: atom_id res chain seq x y z
N MET A 1 -34.31 41.94 -29.48
CA MET A 1 -34.26 40.46 -29.41
C MET A 1 -32.96 40.09 -28.72
N THR A 2 -33.01 39.87 -27.41
CA THR A 2 -31.82 39.65 -26.57
C THR A 2 -31.55 38.16 -26.49
N THR A 3 -30.47 37.69 -27.12
CA THR A 3 -30.01 36.31 -27.05
C THR A 3 -29.41 36.03 -25.67
N CYS A 4 -30.08 35.18 -24.90
CA CYS A 4 -29.59 34.63 -23.64
C CYS A 4 -28.45 33.64 -23.94
N HIS A 5 -27.22 33.97 -23.56
CA HIS A 5 -26.09 33.03 -23.63
C HIS A 5 -26.12 32.16 -22.37
N CYS A 6 -26.57 30.91 -22.53
CA CYS A 6 -26.43 29.88 -21.51
C CYS A 6 -24.94 29.50 -21.37
N TRP A 7 -24.29 30.03 -20.34
CA TRP A 7 -22.97 29.59 -19.92
C TRP A 7 -23.12 28.23 -19.23
N SER A 8 -22.77 27.16 -19.95
CA SER A 8 -22.64 25.84 -19.34
C SER A 8 -21.36 25.83 -18.50
N ARG A 9 -21.49 25.70 -17.18
CA ARG A 9 -20.35 25.48 -16.29
C ARG A 9 -19.66 24.17 -16.69
N PRO A 10 -18.33 24.15 -16.90
CA PRO A 10 -17.63 22.88 -16.97
C PRO A 10 -17.84 22.16 -15.63
N THR A 11 -18.43 20.97 -15.68
CA THR A 11 -18.40 20.03 -14.55
C THR A 11 -16.94 19.85 -14.18
N ALA A 12 -16.57 20.24 -12.96
CA ALA A 12 -15.23 20.02 -12.44
C ALA A 12 -14.90 18.53 -12.64
N ALA A 13 -13.76 18.25 -13.28
CA ALA A 13 -13.26 16.88 -13.33
C ALA A 13 -13.19 16.37 -11.88
N PRO A 14 -13.66 15.13 -11.61
CA PRO A 14 -13.56 14.57 -10.27
C PRO A 14 -12.09 14.66 -9.83
N PRO A 15 -11.82 14.96 -8.54
CA PRO A 15 -10.45 15.03 -8.05
C PRO A 15 -9.73 13.75 -8.43
N THR A 16 -8.63 13.87 -9.17
CA THR A 16 -7.79 12.71 -9.46
C THR A 16 -7.22 12.23 -8.15
N VAL A 17 -7.65 11.02 -7.74
CA VAL A 17 -6.97 10.31 -6.66
C VAL A 17 -5.54 10.06 -7.14
N GLU A 18 -4.57 10.63 -6.43
CA GLU A 18 -3.14 10.44 -6.70
C GLU A 18 -2.75 9.01 -6.29
N VAL A 19 -2.89 8.07 -7.22
CA VAL A 19 -2.65 6.63 -7.01
C VAL A 19 -1.26 6.40 -6.39
N GLU A 20 -0.24 7.04 -6.93
CA GLU A 20 1.13 6.91 -6.47
C GLU A 20 1.28 7.31 -5.00
N ARG A 21 0.56 8.34 -4.54
CA ARG A 21 0.60 8.73 -3.12
C ARG A 21 0.06 7.64 -2.21
N LEU A 22 -0.97 6.90 -2.64
CA LEU A 22 -1.61 5.87 -1.82
C LEU A 22 -0.79 4.57 -1.74
N PHE A 23 0.06 4.29 -2.71
CA PHE A 23 0.75 3.01 -2.86
C PHE A 23 2.29 3.10 -2.72
N GLU A 24 2.81 4.05 -1.94
CA GLU A 24 4.28 4.27 -1.76
C GLU A 24 5.02 4.58 -3.07
N GLY A 25 4.42 5.41 -3.92
CA GLY A 25 4.98 5.85 -5.19
C GLY A 25 4.57 4.98 -6.38
N SER A 26 5.41 4.97 -7.42
CA SER A 26 5.12 4.28 -8.70
C SER A 26 5.44 2.78 -8.67
N THR A 27 4.89 2.06 -7.70
CA THR A 27 4.97 0.60 -7.63
C THR A 27 4.35 -0.06 -8.87
N PRO A 28 4.69 -1.33 -9.20
CA PRO A 28 4.05 -2.03 -10.31
C PRO A 28 2.52 -2.02 -10.22
N LEU A 29 1.96 -2.26 -9.03
CA LEU A 29 0.52 -2.13 -8.78
C LEU A 29 0.01 -0.71 -9.07
N ALA A 30 0.68 0.32 -8.52
CA ALA A 30 0.29 1.72 -8.73
C ALA A 30 0.29 2.11 -10.21
N ARG A 31 1.35 1.76 -10.97
CA ARG A 31 1.40 2.02 -12.42
C ARG A 31 0.26 1.34 -13.16
N ARG A 32 -0.03 0.08 -12.82
CA ARG A 32 -1.09 -0.67 -13.50
C ARG A 32 -2.47 -0.07 -13.21
N LEU A 33 -2.72 0.28 -11.95
CA LEU A 33 -3.95 0.93 -11.54
C LEU A 33 -4.10 2.32 -12.18
N ARG A 34 -3.01 3.09 -12.27
CA ARG A 34 -2.98 4.40 -12.93
C ARG A 34 -3.33 4.33 -14.41
N ALA A 35 -2.89 3.28 -15.11
CA ALA A 35 -3.20 3.07 -16.53
C ALA A 35 -4.69 2.79 -16.78
N GLU A 36 -5.46 2.41 -15.76
CA GLU A 36 -6.90 2.14 -15.85
C GLU A 36 -7.77 3.31 -15.34
N ALA A 37 -7.15 4.42 -14.92
CA ALA A 37 -7.85 5.63 -14.50
C ALA A 37 -8.53 6.34 -15.70
N PRO A 38 -9.60 7.16 -15.48
CA PRO A 38 -10.20 7.50 -14.18
C PRO A 38 -11.16 6.44 -13.64
N PHE A 39 -11.30 6.38 -12.31
CA PHE A 39 -12.27 5.52 -11.62
C PHE A 39 -13.50 6.31 -11.17
N ALA A 40 -14.65 5.65 -11.08
CA ALA A 40 -15.91 6.26 -10.66
C ALA A 40 -15.91 6.73 -9.19
N SER A 41 -15.11 6.08 -8.33
CA SER A 41 -14.92 6.45 -6.93
C SER A 41 -13.61 5.87 -6.40
N GLY A 42 -13.15 6.37 -5.25
CA GLY A 42 -12.00 5.78 -4.56
C GLY A 42 -12.26 4.33 -4.15
N ALA A 43 -13.49 3.97 -3.76
CA ALA A 43 -13.86 2.58 -3.48
C ALA A 43 -13.76 1.68 -4.73
N ALA A 44 -14.19 2.16 -5.90
CA ALA A 44 -14.04 1.44 -7.16
C ALA A 44 -12.55 1.21 -7.51
N MET A 45 -11.71 2.23 -7.28
CA MET A 45 -10.26 2.13 -7.45
C MET A 45 -9.63 1.10 -6.49
N ILE A 46 -10.00 1.11 -5.20
CA ILE A 46 -9.49 0.13 -4.21
C ILE A 46 -9.94 -1.29 -4.58
N GLY A 47 -11.20 -1.49 -4.95
CA GLY A 47 -11.69 -2.79 -5.44
C GLY A 47 -10.86 -3.29 -6.62
N ARG A 48 -10.58 -2.40 -7.59
CA ARG A 48 -9.73 -2.75 -8.73
C ARG A 48 -8.28 -3.03 -8.35
N ALA A 49 -7.73 -2.33 -7.36
CA ALA A 49 -6.39 -2.59 -6.85
C ALA A 49 -6.26 -4.01 -6.27
N ARG A 50 -7.28 -4.50 -5.54
CA ARG A 50 -7.29 -5.88 -5.01
C ARG A 50 -7.24 -6.92 -6.13
N GLU A 51 -8.03 -6.73 -7.19
CA GLU A 51 -8.02 -7.62 -8.36
C GLU A 51 -6.68 -7.59 -9.09
N LEU A 52 -6.12 -6.40 -9.30
CA LEU A 52 -4.83 -6.23 -9.98
C LEU A 52 -3.70 -6.87 -9.19
N ALA A 53 -3.65 -6.67 -7.86
CA ALA A 53 -2.62 -7.25 -7.02
C ALA A 53 -2.53 -8.78 -7.16
N ALA A 54 -3.67 -9.47 -7.29
CA ALA A 54 -3.74 -10.92 -7.48
C ALA A 54 -3.33 -11.39 -8.90
N THR A 55 -3.37 -10.51 -9.90
CA THR A 55 -3.11 -10.84 -11.32
C THR A 55 -1.75 -10.36 -11.82
N LEU A 56 -1.02 -9.57 -11.03
CA LEU A 56 0.36 -9.20 -11.30
C LEU A 56 1.24 -10.45 -11.46
N SER A 57 2.31 -10.30 -12.25
CA SER A 57 3.38 -11.29 -12.25
C SER A 57 3.98 -11.41 -10.85
N GLU A 58 4.49 -12.58 -10.46
CA GLU A 58 5.11 -12.75 -9.14
C GLU A 58 6.25 -11.74 -8.92
N ALA A 59 7.03 -11.43 -9.96
CA ALA A 59 8.08 -10.42 -9.89
C ALA A 59 7.53 -9.02 -9.57
N ASP A 60 6.41 -8.64 -10.19
CA ASP A 60 5.74 -7.35 -9.92
C ASP A 60 5.07 -7.31 -8.54
N GLN A 61 4.55 -8.44 -8.07
CA GLN A 61 4.03 -8.59 -6.71
C GLN A 61 5.13 -8.34 -5.68
N ILE A 62 6.27 -9.02 -5.84
CA ILE A 62 7.44 -8.85 -4.98
C ILE A 62 7.97 -7.42 -5.04
N ALA A 63 8.08 -6.83 -6.23
CA ALA A 63 8.53 -5.45 -6.38
C ALA A 63 7.56 -4.45 -5.72
N THR A 64 6.25 -4.72 -5.74
CA THR A 64 5.24 -3.92 -5.02
C THR A 64 5.44 -3.99 -3.51
N LEU A 65 5.65 -5.18 -2.96
CA LEU A 65 5.95 -5.34 -1.52
C LEU A 65 7.28 -4.66 -1.14
N ASN A 66 8.31 -4.84 -1.95
CA ASN A 66 9.65 -4.32 -1.68
C ASN A 66 9.76 -2.80 -1.79
N ALA A 67 8.80 -2.13 -2.43
CA ALA A 67 8.71 -0.68 -2.42
C ALA A 67 8.26 -0.12 -1.07
N HIS A 68 7.54 -0.91 -0.25
CA HIS A 68 7.12 -0.48 1.07
C HIS A 68 8.30 -0.44 2.04
N PRO A 69 8.41 0.58 2.91
CA PRO A 69 9.43 0.63 3.93
C PRO A 69 9.23 -0.50 4.95
N ARG A 70 10.32 -0.96 5.57
CA ARG A 70 10.24 -1.97 6.64
C ARG A 70 9.50 -1.40 7.84
N ILE A 71 8.80 -2.27 8.55
CA ILE A 71 8.30 -1.94 9.89
C ILE A 71 9.49 -1.79 10.84
N GLY A 72 9.58 -0.66 11.56
CA GLY A 72 10.73 -0.31 12.41
C GLY A 72 11.90 0.36 11.71
N GLU A 73 11.76 0.73 10.43
CA GLU A 73 12.78 1.48 9.67
C GLU A 73 13.08 2.84 10.31
N ASP A 74 14.28 3.38 10.01
CA ASP A 74 14.66 4.72 10.44
C ASP A 74 13.60 5.77 10.04
N PRO A 75 13.01 6.50 11.01
CA PRO A 75 12.00 7.52 10.74
C PRO A 75 12.44 8.59 9.72
N ALA A 76 13.74 8.88 9.63
CA ALA A 76 14.28 9.83 8.66
C ALA A 76 14.19 9.34 7.21
N ARG A 77 13.94 8.05 6.99
CA ARG A 77 13.84 7.40 5.67
C ARG A 77 12.39 7.11 5.26
N LEU A 78 11.42 7.39 6.15
CA LEU A 78 10.01 7.15 5.90
C LEU A 78 9.37 8.31 5.16
N SER A 79 8.36 8.03 4.34
CA SER A 79 7.44 9.06 3.88
C SER A 79 6.61 9.57 5.06
N ALA A 80 6.00 10.75 4.92
CA ALA A 80 5.11 11.28 5.96
C ALA A 80 3.93 10.33 6.27
N LEU A 81 3.42 9.61 5.27
CA LEU A 81 2.35 8.62 5.45
C LEU A 81 2.86 7.39 6.20
N SER A 82 3.99 6.82 5.78
CA SER A 82 4.55 5.65 6.44
C SER A 82 4.95 5.95 7.89
N LEU A 83 5.50 7.16 8.16
CA LEU A 83 5.82 7.59 9.52
C LEU A 83 4.56 7.72 10.39
N ASN A 84 3.48 8.26 9.84
CA ASN A 84 2.20 8.37 10.54
C ASN A 84 1.60 7.00 10.87
N GLU A 85 1.76 6.01 9.98
CA GLU A 85 1.22 4.66 10.15
C GLU A 85 1.93 3.84 11.24
N GLN A 86 3.26 3.91 11.29
CA GLN A 86 4.06 3.03 12.16
C GLN A 86 4.74 3.74 13.35
N GLY A 87 4.75 5.07 13.37
CA GLY A 87 5.42 5.87 14.38
C GLY A 87 6.95 5.73 14.41
N GLY A 88 7.60 6.64 15.15
CA GLY A 88 9.06 6.75 15.21
C GLY A 88 9.77 5.84 16.22
N GLU A 89 9.04 5.09 17.04
CA GLU A 89 9.62 4.20 18.06
C GLU A 89 10.48 3.10 17.41
N ARG A 90 11.61 2.71 18.00
CA ARG A 90 12.42 1.60 17.49
C ARG A 90 12.27 0.38 18.37
N LEU A 91 12.09 -0.78 17.76
CA LEU A 91 12.12 -2.07 18.42
C LEU A 91 13.18 -2.95 17.76
N PRO A 92 14.39 -3.09 18.34
CA PRO A 92 15.52 -3.80 17.72
C PRO A 92 15.20 -5.24 17.27
N GLU A 93 14.24 -5.90 17.92
CA GLU A 93 13.78 -7.23 17.51
C GLU A 93 13.21 -7.24 16.08
N LEU A 94 12.56 -6.15 15.64
CA LEU A 94 12.02 -6.05 14.28
C LEU A 94 13.11 -6.09 13.21
N ASP A 95 14.30 -5.54 13.47
CA ASP A 95 15.41 -5.59 12.50
C ASP A 95 15.81 -7.04 12.22
N ARG A 96 15.94 -7.85 13.29
CA ARG A 96 16.23 -9.30 13.19
C ARG A 96 15.09 -10.04 12.49
N LEU A 97 13.85 -9.79 12.89
CA LEU A 97 12.68 -10.46 12.34
C LEU A 97 12.45 -10.14 10.86
N ASN A 98 12.64 -8.88 10.43
CA ASN A 98 12.58 -8.50 9.03
C ASN A 98 13.64 -9.25 8.21
N ALA A 99 14.88 -9.35 8.71
CA ALA A 99 15.94 -10.08 8.02
C ALA A 99 15.62 -11.58 7.88
N GLU A 100 15.11 -12.22 8.92
CA GLU A 100 14.69 -13.63 8.90
C GLU A 100 13.51 -13.86 7.93
N TYR A 101 12.55 -12.94 7.95
CA TYR A 101 11.39 -12.98 7.06
C TYR A 101 11.82 -12.85 5.59
N GLU A 102 12.64 -11.85 5.27
CA GLU A 102 13.13 -11.62 3.91
C GLU A 102 13.99 -12.79 3.41
N ALA A 103 14.81 -13.40 4.28
CA ALA A 103 15.58 -14.58 3.93
C ALA A 103 14.69 -15.80 3.63
N LYS A 104 13.56 -15.96 4.34
CA LYS A 104 12.63 -17.07 4.12
C LYS A 104 11.78 -16.87 2.86
N PHE A 105 11.20 -15.68 2.69
CA PHE A 105 10.15 -15.45 1.70
C PHE A 105 10.66 -14.76 0.43
N GLY A 106 11.78 -14.03 0.50
CA GLY A 106 12.37 -13.31 -0.62
C GLY A 106 11.75 -11.94 -0.91
N PHE A 107 10.95 -11.41 0.02
CA PHE A 107 10.30 -10.09 -0.08
C PHE A 107 10.07 -9.49 1.31
N ARG A 108 9.86 -8.17 1.36
CA ARG A 108 9.63 -7.42 2.61
C ARG A 108 8.31 -7.81 3.28
N PHE A 109 8.32 -7.81 4.61
CA PHE A 109 7.11 -7.95 5.42
C PHE A 109 6.27 -6.66 5.33
N VAL A 110 5.02 -6.80 4.88
CA VAL A 110 4.05 -5.71 4.85
C VAL A 110 2.82 -6.09 5.67
N ILE A 111 2.38 -5.14 6.49
CA ILE A 111 1.20 -5.27 7.36
C ILE A 111 0.53 -3.90 7.51
N PHE A 112 -0.80 -3.89 7.48
CA PHE A 112 -1.56 -2.71 7.86
C PHE A 112 -1.51 -2.53 9.39
N VAL A 113 -0.77 -1.54 9.88
CA VAL A 113 -0.48 -1.40 11.31
C VAL A 113 -1.74 -1.15 12.14
N GLN A 114 -2.66 -0.30 11.66
CA GLN A 114 -3.92 0.03 12.34
C GLN A 114 -3.72 0.46 13.81
N GLY A 115 -2.66 1.20 14.11
CA GLY A 115 -2.35 1.66 15.47
C GLY A 115 -1.84 0.59 16.44
N ARG A 116 -1.57 -0.64 15.98
CA ARG A 116 -0.99 -1.70 16.81
C ARG A 116 0.42 -1.32 17.29
N PRO A 117 0.77 -1.61 18.55
CA PRO A 117 2.12 -1.38 19.06
C PRO A 117 3.13 -2.30 18.37
N LYS A 118 4.40 -1.88 18.30
CA LYS A 118 5.46 -2.63 17.60
C LYS A 118 5.69 -4.03 18.17
N SER A 119 5.46 -4.24 19.46
CA SER A 119 5.52 -5.55 20.10
C SER A 119 4.46 -6.52 19.57
N GLU A 120 3.24 -6.04 19.32
CA GLU A 120 2.17 -6.84 18.72
C GLU A 120 2.48 -7.14 17.24
N ILE A 121 3.01 -6.16 16.50
CA ILE A 121 3.43 -6.39 15.12
C ILE A 121 4.56 -7.43 15.05
N ALA A 122 5.52 -7.37 15.96
CA ALA A 122 6.58 -8.37 16.06
C ALA A 122 6.01 -9.78 16.31
N GLN A 123 4.95 -9.89 17.12
CA GLN A 123 4.25 -11.16 17.32
C GLN A 123 3.56 -11.65 16.05
N VAL A 124 2.86 -10.76 15.33
CA VAL A 124 2.23 -11.10 14.04
C VAL A 124 3.27 -11.55 13.01
N LEU A 125 4.43 -10.90 12.95
CA LEU A 125 5.52 -11.29 12.08
C LEU A 125 6.00 -12.71 12.43
N LYS A 126 6.26 -12.99 13.72
CA LYS A 126 6.62 -14.34 14.20
C LYS A 126 5.57 -15.39 13.84
N ASP A 127 4.29 -15.05 13.94
CA ASP A 127 3.22 -15.96 13.59
C ASP A 127 3.14 -16.23 12.08
N ARG A 128 3.29 -15.20 11.25
CA ARG A 128 3.35 -15.30 9.78
C ARG A 128 4.60 -16.00 9.27
N MET A 129 5.65 -16.14 10.09
CA MET A 129 6.77 -17.04 9.78
C MET A 129 6.36 -18.51 9.67
N ARG A 130 5.16 -18.92 10.07
CA ARG A 130 4.65 -20.29 9.85
C ARG A 130 3.96 -20.47 8.50
N ASN A 131 3.64 -19.39 7.79
CA ASN A 131 2.92 -19.44 6.53
C ASN A 131 3.76 -20.04 5.39
N GLY A 132 3.05 -20.50 4.36
CA GLY A 132 3.64 -20.85 3.07
C GLY A 132 3.94 -19.59 2.25
N ARG A 133 4.97 -19.63 1.39
CA ARG A 133 5.36 -18.48 0.57
C ARG A 133 4.22 -17.93 -0.33
N PRO A 134 3.41 -18.75 -1.02
CA PRO A 134 2.31 -18.24 -1.85
C PRO A 134 1.22 -17.55 -1.03
N GLU A 135 0.88 -18.10 0.13
CA GLU A 135 -0.06 -17.49 1.07
C GLU A 135 0.45 -16.13 1.54
N GLU A 136 1.73 -16.07 1.92
CA GLU A 136 2.34 -14.89 2.48
C GLU A 136 2.48 -13.75 1.46
N LEU A 137 2.74 -14.09 0.19
CA LEU A 137 2.77 -13.14 -0.91
C LEU A 137 1.39 -12.47 -1.08
N ARG A 138 0.32 -13.26 -1.07
CA ARG A 138 -1.07 -12.75 -1.14
C ARG A 138 -1.39 -11.89 0.08
N THR A 139 -1.09 -12.36 1.29
CA THR A 139 -1.35 -11.62 2.54
C THR A 139 -0.63 -10.27 2.56
N GLY A 140 0.62 -10.21 2.11
CA GLY A 140 1.36 -8.96 1.99
C GLY A 140 0.71 -7.98 1.02
N LEU A 141 0.25 -8.46 -0.14
CA LEU A 141 -0.40 -7.62 -1.16
C LEU A 141 -1.76 -7.11 -0.70
N GLU A 142 -2.54 -7.95 0.00
CA GLU A 142 -3.79 -7.51 0.64
C GLU A 142 -3.52 -6.37 1.63
N ALA A 143 -2.47 -6.49 2.46
CA ALA A 143 -2.06 -5.43 3.37
C ALA A 143 -1.65 -4.13 2.66
N VAL A 144 -0.98 -4.20 1.50
CA VAL A 144 -0.69 -3.01 0.68
C VAL A 144 -1.97 -2.28 0.28
N VAL A 145 -3.01 -3.03 -0.14
CA VAL A 145 -4.28 -2.42 -0.53
C VAL A 145 -5.06 -1.90 0.68
N ASP A 146 -5.01 -2.58 1.82
CA ASP A 146 -5.63 -2.10 3.08
C ASP A 146 -5.01 -0.77 3.54
N ILE A 147 -3.68 -0.64 3.45
CA ILE A 147 -2.97 0.61 3.73
C ILE A 147 -3.44 1.72 2.78
N ALA A 148 -3.51 1.44 1.48
CA ALA A 148 -3.98 2.41 0.48
C ALA A 148 -5.44 2.84 0.71
N GLU A 149 -6.30 1.91 1.15
CA GLU A 149 -7.69 2.19 1.52
C GLU A 149 -7.78 3.10 2.75
N ASP A 150 -6.92 2.89 3.76
CA ASP A 150 -6.89 3.76 4.94
C ASP A 150 -6.39 5.17 4.61
N ARG A 151 -5.37 5.29 3.74
CA ARG A 151 -4.84 6.58 3.24
C ARG A 151 -5.83 7.42 2.44
N LEU A 152 -6.87 6.78 1.90
CA LEU A 152 -7.90 7.43 1.09
C LEU A 152 -8.95 8.16 1.95
N ARG A 153 -9.07 7.80 3.23
CA ARG A 153 -10.02 8.39 4.19
C ARG A 153 -9.59 9.79 4.62
#